data_AF-A0A7V8NMK5-F1
#
_entry.id   AF-A0A7V8NMK5-F1
#
_cell.length_a   1.000
_cell.length_b   1.000
_cell.length_c   1.000
_cell.angle_alpha   90.00
_cell.angle_beta   90.00
_cell.angle_gamma   90.00
#
_symmetry.space_group_name_H-M   'P 1'
#
loop_
_entity.id
_entity.type
_entity.pdbx_description
1 polymer ?
#
loop_
_entity_poly.entity_id
_entity_poly.type
_entity_poly.pdbx_seq_one_letter_code
_entity_poly.pdbx_strand_id
1 'polypeptide(L)'
;TICTSIVSALTKIPVRCDVTMTGEITLRGKVLPIGGVKEKLLAAHRMGLRTVVLPKDNEKDLADIPQEILSSLTIHFVETMDEVLQIALERPVVPLEHAAVTPVAETYVAGAEKDKSLTN
;
A
#
# COMPACT_ATOMS: atom_id res chain seq x y z
N THR A 1 5.12 -0.85 3.99
CA THR A 1 6.42 -0.42 3.41
C THR A 1 6.58 -0.81 1.95
N ILE A 2 6.69 -2.10 1.61
CA ILE A 2 6.94 -2.55 0.22
C ILE A 2 5.87 -2.05 -0.75
N CYS A 3 4.59 -2.15 -0.39
CA CYS A 3 3.48 -1.69 -1.23
C CYS A 3 3.61 -0.20 -1.58
N THR A 4 3.89 0.67 -0.59
CA THR A 4 4.12 2.11 -0.82
C THR A 4 5.29 2.36 -1.77
N SER A 5 6.40 1.64 -1.62
CA SER A 5 7.56 1.76 -2.52
C SER A 5 7.22 1.38 -3.96
N ILE A 6 6.44 0.31 -4.16
CA ILE A 6 5.99 -0.12 -5.49
C ILE A 6 5.07 0.94 -6.10
N VAL A 7 4.07 1.42 -5.34
CA VAL A 7 3.15 2.45 -5.80
C VAL A 7 3.90 3.73 -6.18
N SER A 8 4.85 4.17 -5.36
CA SER A 8 5.72 5.30 -5.66
C SER A 8 6.52 5.10 -6.95
N ALA A 9 7.12 3.92 -7.13
CA ALA A 9 7.92 3.62 -8.32
C ALA A 9 7.10 3.64 -9.61
N LEU A 10 5.84 3.18 -9.55
CA LEU A 10 4.90 3.15 -10.67
C LEU A 10 4.30 4.54 -10.97
N THR A 11 3.91 5.27 -9.93
CA THR A 11 3.23 6.58 -10.06
C THR A 11 4.19 7.75 -10.21
N LYS A 12 5.49 7.54 -9.95
CA LYS A 12 6.52 8.60 -9.88
C LYS A 12 6.23 9.67 -8.82
N ILE A 13 5.45 9.32 -7.81
CA ILE A 13 5.21 10.17 -6.65
C ILE A 13 6.21 9.79 -5.55
N PRO A 14 7.05 10.71 -5.06
CA PRO A 14 8.00 10.40 -3.99
C PRO A 14 7.31 9.99 -2.69
N VAL A 15 7.97 9.08 -1.94
CA VAL A 15 7.59 8.74 -0.57
C VAL A 15 8.26 9.71 0.39
N ARG A 16 7.49 10.22 1.34
CA ARG A 16 7.97 11.05 2.44
C ARG A 16 9.00 10.34 3.30
N CYS A 17 10.19 10.92 3.42
CA CYS A 17 11.28 10.37 4.22
C CYS A 17 11.11 10.58 5.74
N ASP A 18 10.19 11.46 6.16
CA ASP A 18 9.90 11.76 7.56
C ASP A 18 8.86 10.81 8.19
N VAL A 19 8.33 9.86 7.40
CA VAL A 19 7.29 8.92 7.83
C VAL A 19 7.86 7.51 7.98
N THR A 20 7.75 6.95 9.19
CA THR A 20 7.92 5.51 9.44
C THR A 20 6.58 4.81 9.35
N MET A 21 6.55 3.60 8.79
CA MET A 21 5.34 2.78 8.74
C MET A 21 5.67 1.32 9.03
N THR A 22 4.80 0.65 9.78
CA THR A 22 4.86 -0.79 10.03
C THR A 22 3.47 -1.38 9.93
N GLY A 23 3.36 -2.61 9.42
CA GLY A 23 2.09 -3.26 9.17
C GLY A 23 2.22 -4.37 8.14
N GLU A 24 1.40 -5.38 8.27
CA GLU A 24 1.17 -6.37 7.22
C GLU A 24 -0.03 -5.94 6.36
N ILE A 25 -0.07 -6.38 5.11
CA ILE A 25 -1.15 -6.01 4.17
C ILE A 25 -1.73 -7.27 3.53
N THR A 26 -3.05 -7.32 3.46
CA THR A 26 -3.79 -8.34 2.71
C THR A 26 -3.94 -7.95 1.24
N LEU A 27 -4.22 -8.91 0.36
CA LEU A 27 -4.54 -8.63 -1.05
C LEU A 27 -5.74 -7.69 -1.25
N ARG A 28 -6.63 -7.59 -0.25
CA ARG A 28 -7.78 -6.69 -0.26
C ARG A 28 -7.47 -5.28 0.25
N GLY A 29 -6.22 -5.01 0.61
CA GLY A 29 -5.80 -3.69 1.10
C GLY A 29 -6.02 -3.45 2.60
N LYS A 30 -6.51 -4.44 3.36
CA LYS A 30 -6.58 -4.32 4.83
C LYS A 30 -5.19 -4.38 5.45
N VAL A 31 -4.91 -3.46 6.36
CA VAL A 31 -3.70 -3.40 7.19
C VAL A 31 -3.92 -4.26 8.44
N LEU A 32 -2.95 -5.12 8.73
CA LEU A 32 -2.99 -6.09 9.83
C LEU A 32 -2.00 -5.73 10.95
N PRO A 33 -2.31 -6.12 12.21
CA PRO A 33 -1.47 -5.82 13.35
C PRO A 33 -0.12 -6.52 13.27
N ILE A 34 0.86 -5.93 13.94
CA ILE A 34 2.23 -6.42 14.02
C ILE A 34 2.68 -6.61 15.46
N GLY A 35 3.63 -7.51 15.68
CA GLY A 35 4.33 -7.63 16.96
C GLY A 35 5.46 -6.61 17.13
N GLY A 36 5.92 -6.45 18.37
CA GLY A 36 7.09 -5.63 18.70
C GLY A 36 6.89 -4.13 18.45
N VAL A 37 5.70 -3.61 18.75
CA VAL A 37 5.33 -2.20 18.58
C VAL A 37 6.29 -1.30 19.37
N LYS A 38 6.57 -1.66 20.62
CA LYS A 38 7.44 -0.92 21.52
C LYS A 38 8.84 -0.74 20.95
N GLU A 39 9.49 -1.82 20.51
CA GLU A 39 10.84 -1.78 19.95
C GLU A 39 10.90 -0.92 18.68
N LYS A 40 9.87 -1.02 17.83
CA LYS A 40 9.76 -0.26 16.58
C LYS A 40 9.56 1.24 16.84
N LEU A 41 8.73 1.63 17.82
CA LEU A 41 8.54 3.04 18.19
C LEU A 41 9.79 3.63 18.83
N LEU A 42 10.47 2.89 19.72
CA LEU A 42 11.73 3.33 20.29
C LEU A 42 12.82 3.51 19.21
N ALA A 43 12.84 2.66 18.19
CA ALA A 43 13.74 2.81 17.06
C ALA A 43 13.40 4.07 16.24
N ALA A 44 12.13 4.30 15.94
CA ALA A 44 11.68 5.51 15.23
C ALA A 44 12.06 6.79 15.97
N HIS A 45 11.80 6.84 17.28
CA HIS A 45 12.19 7.96 18.13
C HIS A 45 13.71 8.19 18.13
N ARG A 46 14.51 7.12 18.25
CA ARG A 46 15.98 7.21 18.19
C ARG A 46 16.51 7.72 16.86
N MET A 47 15.82 7.42 15.76
CA MET A 47 16.16 7.94 14.43
C MET A 47 15.63 9.37 14.19
N GLY A 48 14.94 9.96 15.16
CA GLY A 48 14.34 11.29 15.03
C GLY A 48 13.12 11.34 14.10
N LEU A 49 12.57 10.19 13.73
CA LEU A 49 11.38 10.10 12.89
C LEU A 49 10.15 10.32 13.76
N ARG A 50 9.50 11.47 13.58
CA ARG A 50 8.37 11.89 14.40
C ARG A 50 7.04 11.32 13.92
N THR A 51 6.88 11.07 12.62
CA THR A 51 5.62 10.58 12.07
C THR A 51 5.66 9.06 11.94
N VAL A 52 4.72 8.37 12.59
CA VAL A 52 4.63 6.90 12.60
C VAL A 52 3.24 6.45 12.17
N VAL A 53 3.17 5.55 11.20
CA VAL A 53 1.93 4.89 10.76
C VAL A 53 1.87 3.49 11.37
N LEU A 54 0.78 3.20 12.08
CA LEU A 54 0.55 1.96 12.80
C LEU A 54 -0.82 1.36 12.43
N PRO A 55 -0.99 0.03 12.44
CA PRO A 55 -2.31 -0.57 12.30
C PRO A 55 -3.21 -0.17 13.48
N LYS A 56 -4.49 0.08 13.21
CA LYS A 56 -5.46 0.46 14.26
C LYS A 56 -5.55 -0.57 15.40
N ASP A 57 -5.47 -1.85 15.06
CA ASP A 57 -5.52 -2.95 16.03
C ASP A 57 -4.33 -2.95 17.03
N ASN A 58 -3.26 -2.21 16.74
CA ASN A 58 -2.10 -2.04 17.62
C ASN A 58 -2.20 -0.84 18.58
N GLU A 59 -3.30 -0.08 18.57
CA GLU A 59 -3.51 1.05 19.50
C GLU A 59 -3.41 0.63 20.97
N LYS A 60 -3.93 -0.56 21.30
CA LYS A 60 -3.85 -1.16 22.63
C LYS A 60 -2.42 -1.39 23.12
N ASP A 61 -1.47 -1.60 22.20
CA ASP A 61 -0.07 -1.89 22.55
C ASP A 61 0.71 -0.61 22.89
N LEU A 62 0.13 0.57 22.67
CA LEU A 62 0.74 1.83 23.11
C LEU A 62 0.73 1.99 24.64
N ALA A 63 -0.13 1.27 25.36
CA ALA A 63 -0.19 1.34 26.82
C ALA A 63 1.14 0.94 27.50
N ASP A 64 1.94 0.11 26.82
CA ASP A 64 3.24 -0.37 27.32
C ASP A 64 4.42 0.59 27.06
N ILE A 65 4.14 1.75 26.45
CA ILE A 65 5.13 2.72 25.99
C ILE A 65 5.13 3.97 26.90
N PRO A 66 6.31 4.44 27.35
CA PRO A 66 6.40 5.66 28.16
C PRO A 66 5.79 6.88 27.44
N GLN A 67 5.01 7.69 28.17
CA GLN A 67 4.36 8.88 27.62
C GLN A 67 5.33 9.91 27.05
N GLU A 68 6.56 9.98 27.56
CA GLU A 68 7.61 10.86 27.03
C GLU A 68 7.96 10.55 25.57
N ILE A 69 7.86 9.28 25.16
CA ILE A 69 8.09 8.86 23.77
C ILE A 69 6.84 9.08 22.94
N LEU A 70 5.66 8.78 23.49
CA LEU A 70 4.41 8.97 22.77
C LEU A 70 4.14 10.45 22.47
N SER A 71 4.51 11.35 23.38
CA SER A 71 4.32 12.80 23.20
C SER A 71 5.26 13.43 22.17
N SER A 72 6.39 12.79 21.87
CA SER A 72 7.33 13.24 20.83
C SER A 72 7.02 12.68 19.43
N LEU A 73 6.10 11.72 19.34
CA LEU A 73 5.68 11.07 18.09
C LEU A 73 4.26 11.48 17.68
N THR A 74 4.05 11.65 16.38
CA THR A 74 2.74 11.75 15.74
C THR A 74 2.37 10.39 15.17
N ILE A 75 1.42 9.71 15.82
CA ILE A 75 1.01 8.36 15.44
C ILE A 75 -0.29 8.43 14.63
N HIS A 76 -0.28 7.87 13.43
CA HIS A 76 -1.45 7.68 12.59
C HIS A 76 -1.88 6.22 12.61
N PHE A 77 -3.07 5.96 13.13
CA PHE A 77 -3.69 4.64 13.09
C PHE A 77 -4.46 4.45 11.80
N VAL A 78 -4.20 3.32 11.13
CA VAL A 78 -4.80 3.03 9.82
C VAL A 78 -5.43 1.64 9.78
N GLU A 79 -6.50 1.51 9.00
CA GLU A 79 -7.15 0.22 8.71
C GLU A 79 -6.88 -0.26 7.28
N THR A 80 -6.70 0.68 6.34
CA THR A 80 -6.59 0.40 4.91
C THR A 80 -5.29 0.94 4.31
N MET A 81 -4.86 0.35 3.20
CA MET A 81 -3.68 0.79 2.47
C MET A 81 -3.86 2.17 1.85
N ASP A 82 -5.08 2.57 1.51
CA ASP A 82 -5.36 3.89 0.94
C ASP A 82 -4.97 5.00 1.92
N GLU A 83 -5.28 4.84 3.20
CA GLU A 83 -4.87 5.75 4.28
C GLU A 83 -3.33 5.83 4.38
N VAL A 84 -2.65 4.67 4.29
CA VAL A 84 -1.18 4.62 4.30
C VAL A 84 -0.61 5.43 3.14
N LEU A 85 -1.14 5.25 1.92
CA LEU A 85 -0.66 5.95 0.74
C LEU A 85 -0.91 7.46 0.83
N GLN A 86 -2.04 7.89 1.37
CA GLN A 86 -2.36 9.30 1.59
C GLN A 86 -1.39 9.98 2.56
N ILE A 87 -0.95 9.28 3.60
CA ILE A 87 -0.01 9.82 4.60
C ILE A 87 1.43 9.78 4.07
N ALA A 88 1.80 8.70 3.39
CA ALA A 88 3.18 8.40 3.04
C ALA A 88 3.66 9.05 1.73
N LEU A 89 2.78 9.35 0.78
CA LEU A 89 3.16 9.96 -0.49
C LEU A 89 3.11 11.49 -0.38
N GLU A 90 4.00 12.19 -1.09
CA GLU A 90 4.00 13.66 -1.12
C GLU A 90 2.77 14.26 -1.82
N ARG A 91 2.15 13.50 -2.71
CA ARG A 91 1.00 13.92 -3.51
C ARG A 91 -0.03 12.77 -3.58
N PRO A 92 -1.32 13.07 -3.69
CA PRO A 92 -2.34 12.04 -3.85
C PRO A 92 -2.14 11.30 -5.17
N VAL A 93 -2.42 9.99 -5.16
CA VAL A 93 -2.45 9.19 -6.39
C VAL A 93 -3.64 9.64 -7.22
N VAL A 94 -3.38 10.16 -8.42
CA VAL A 94 -4.40 10.51 -9.40
C VAL A 94 -4.54 9.38 -10.42
N PRO A 95 -5.76 9.03 -10.84
CA PRO A 95 -5.95 8.12 -11.96
C PRO A 95 -5.24 8.65 -13.20
N LEU A 96 -4.45 7.80 -13.86
CA LEU A 96 -3.92 8.14 -15.18
C LEU A 96 -5.10 8.20 -16.15
N GLU A 97 -5.23 9.31 -16.87
CA GLU A 97 -6.13 9.36 -18.03
C GLU A 97 -5.63 8.32 -19.04
N HIS A 98 -6.42 7.27 -19.24
CA HIS A 98 -6.13 6.30 -20.27
C HIS A 98 -6.57 6.93 -21.60
N ALA A 99 -5.64 7.10 -22.53
CA ALA A 99 -6.02 7.30 -23.93
C ALA A 99 -6.99 6.18 -24.31
N ALA A 100 -8.16 6.54 -24.86
CA ALA A 100 -9.17 5.56 -25.24
C ALA A 100 -8.49 4.40 -25.98
N VAL A 101 -8.59 3.20 -25.41
CA VAL A 101 -8.10 2.00 -26.09
C VAL A 101 -8.92 1.90 -27.35
N THR A 102 -8.29 2.09 -28.51
CA THR A 102 -8.95 1.90 -29.80
C THR A 102 -9.57 0.50 -29.75
N PRO A 103 -10.90 0.36 -29.92
CA PRO A 103 -11.50 -0.96 -29.91
C PRO A 103 -10.79 -1.79 -30.96
N VAL A 104 -10.26 -2.95 -30.56
CA VAL A 104 -9.74 -3.94 -31.49
C VAL A 104 -10.95 -4.56 -32.19
N ALA A 105 -11.53 -3.81 -33.12
CA ALA A 105 -12.53 -4.32 -34.04
C ALA A 105 -11.78 -4.67 -35.33
N GLU A 106 -11.50 -5.96 -35.50
CA GLU A 106 -11.52 -6.60 -36.82
C GLU A 106 -11.65 -8.14 -36.64
N THR A 107 -12.92 -8.56 -36.69
CA THR A 107 -13.43 -9.85 -37.21
C THR A 107 -12.62 -11.12 -36.93
N TYR A 108 -13.02 -11.87 -35.91
CA TYR A 108 -12.88 -13.33 -35.96
C TYR A 108 -13.85 -13.88 -37.01
N VAL A 109 -13.34 -14.16 -38.20
CA VAL A 109 -14.10 -14.90 -39.22
C VAL A 109 -14.09 -16.36 -38.79
N ALA A 110 -15.21 -16.87 -38.29
CA ALA A 110 -15.39 -18.29 -38.01
C ALA A 110 -15.50 -19.07 -39.33
N GLY A 111 -14.37 -19.24 -40.02
CA GLY A 111 -14.20 -20.10 -41.18
C GLY A 111 -13.57 -21.43 -40.78
N ALA A 112 -14.26 -22.22 -39.97
CA ALA A 112 -13.90 -23.64 -39.83
C ALA A 112 -14.53 -24.39 -41.01
N GLU A 113 -13.80 -24.51 -42.13
CA GLU A 113 -14.10 -25.56 -43.11
C GLU A 113 -13.99 -26.90 -42.40
N LYS A 114 -15.12 -27.60 -42.26
CA LYS A 114 -15.14 -28.98 -41.78
C LYS A 114 -14.44 -29.85 -42.82
N ASP A 115 -13.18 -30.17 -42.57
CA ASP A 115 -12.50 -31.26 -43.26
C ASP A 115 -13.23 -32.57 -42.91
N LYS A 116 -13.95 -33.12 -43.89
CA LYS A 116 -14.70 -34.39 -43.78
C LYS A 116 -13.86 -35.61 -44.20
N SER A 117 -12.54 -35.49 -44.31
CA SER A 117 -11.69 -36.59 -44.80
C SER A 117 -11.25 -37.62 -43.76
N LEU A 118 -11.66 -37.49 -42.50
CA LEU A 118 -11.25 -38.42 -41.42
C LEU A 118 -12.44 -39.20 -40.83
N THR A 119 -13.07 -40.02 -41.66
CA THR A 119 -13.74 -41.25 -41.22
C THR A 119 -13.46 -42.34 -42.25
N ASN A 120 -12.46 -43.16 -41.97
CA ASN A 120 -12.31 -44.54 -42.47
C ASN A 120 -12.05 -45.42 -41.25
#